data_AF-A0A520KT40-F1
#
_entry.id   AF-A0A520KT40-F1
#
_cell.length_a   1.000
_cell.length_b   1.000
_cell.length_c   1.000
_cell.angle_alpha   90.00
_cell.angle_beta   90.00
_cell.angle_gamma   90.00
#
_symmetry.space_group_name_H-M   'P 1'
#
loop_
_entity.id
_entity.type
_entity.pdbx_description
1 polymer ?
#
loop_
_entity_poly.entity_id
_entity_poly.type
_entity_poly.pdbx_seq_one_letter_code
_entity_poly.pdbx_strand_id
1 'polypeptide(L)'
;MIDEIDITRTIIEGYVEDFLKNIDIDVAIAGAGPSGMVAAYYLAKNGYHVVVFEGKLSIGGGMLGGGMMFSKIVIQEEVIPVIDEFGIKYTKHKNLYLLDALETASSLCLSAIRSGAKIFNLITVVDVLIRDTKIEGLVLNWSPIDMINLHIDPLSIRAKMVIDATGHTADIARIIEKKIGKCLATETGGLIGEKSMWAEKGEREIIGNTKEVYPGLVVTGMAANAVFGSPRMGAIFGGMLLSGKKAAEVVIDKLKSAENSSF
;
A
#
# COMPACT_ATOMS: atom_id res chain seq x y z
N MET A 1 -0.78 6.44 41.07
CA MET A 1 -2.01 5.62 40.97
C MET A 1 -2.46 5.72 39.52
N ILE A 2 -2.85 4.63 38.90
CA ILE A 2 -3.40 4.64 37.53
C ILE A 2 -4.90 4.87 37.65
N ASP A 3 -5.47 5.81 36.90
CA ASP A 3 -6.89 6.19 36.92
C ASP A 3 -7.55 5.85 35.56
N GLU A 4 -8.74 5.25 35.60
CA GLU A 4 -9.45 4.78 34.40
C GLU A 4 -9.90 5.91 33.46
N ILE A 5 -10.24 7.08 34.02
CA ILE A 5 -10.63 8.26 33.23
C ILE A 5 -9.40 8.85 32.54
N ASP A 6 -8.27 8.93 33.23
CA ASP A 6 -7.02 9.41 32.65
C ASP A 6 -6.52 8.49 31.53
N ILE A 7 -6.62 7.15 31.69
CA ILE A 7 -6.32 6.19 30.60
C ILE A 7 -7.20 6.48 29.38
N THR A 8 -8.51 6.55 29.60
CA THR A 8 -9.49 6.74 28.52
C THR A 8 -9.27 8.05 27.78
N ARG A 9 -9.11 9.15 28.52
CA ARG A 9 -8.86 10.48 27.96
C ARG A 9 -7.57 10.49 27.15
N THR A 10 -6.48 9.93 27.69
CA THR A 10 -5.17 9.88 27.02
C THR A 10 -5.25 9.18 25.66
N ILE A 11 -5.97 8.05 25.57
CA ILE A 11 -6.13 7.30 24.32
C ILE A 11 -6.97 8.08 23.31
N ILE A 12 -8.11 8.65 23.73
CA ILE A 12 -9.01 9.40 22.84
C ILE A 12 -8.31 10.65 22.30
N GLU A 13 -7.72 11.46 23.18
CA GLU A 13 -7.03 12.69 22.79
C GLU A 13 -5.86 12.39 21.86
N GLY A 14 -5.03 11.39 22.19
CA GLY A 14 -3.90 10.99 21.36
C GLY A 14 -4.33 10.51 19.96
N TYR A 15 -5.39 9.70 19.87
CA TYR A 15 -5.88 9.21 18.58
C TYR A 15 -6.48 10.34 17.74
N VAL A 16 -7.29 11.23 18.35
CA VAL A 16 -7.89 12.37 17.66
C VAL A 16 -6.82 13.35 17.19
N GLU A 17 -5.82 13.64 18.02
CA GLU A 17 -4.68 14.49 17.65
C GLU A 17 -3.91 13.89 16.47
N ASP A 18 -3.61 12.59 16.52
CA ASP A 18 -2.98 11.86 15.43
C ASP A 18 -3.83 11.95 14.16
N PHE A 19 -5.14 11.70 14.23
CA PHE A 19 -6.00 11.72 13.05
C PHE A 19 -6.05 13.12 12.42
N LEU A 20 -6.24 14.16 13.23
CA LEU A 20 -6.29 15.56 12.78
C LEU A 20 -4.98 16.03 12.13
N LYS A 21 -3.83 15.56 12.63
CA LYS A 21 -2.52 15.84 12.00
C LYS A 21 -2.36 15.21 10.61
N ASN A 22 -3.18 14.22 10.27
CA ASN A 22 -3.01 13.36 9.08
C ASN A 22 -4.15 13.50 8.06
N ILE A 23 -4.87 14.63 8.04
CA ILE A 23 -5.96 14.91 7.08
C ILE A 23 -5.54 15.67 5.82
N ASP A 24 -4.31 16.20 5.78
CA ASP A 24 -3.72 16.90 4.64
C ASP A 24 -2.24 16.55 4.56
N ILE A 25 -1.88 15.67 3.62
CA ILE A 25 -0.60 14.94 3.61
C ILE A 25 0.03 14.90 2.22
N ASP A 26 1.29 14.46 2.12
CA ASP A 26 1.93 14.30 0.82
C ASP A 26 1.45 13.02 0.12
N VAL A 27 1.43 11.90 0.83
CA VAL A 27 1.11 10.59 0.23
C VAL A 27 0.18 9.77 1.11
N ALA A 28 -0.95 9.36 0.54
CA ALA A 28 -1.85 8.36 1.14
C ALA A 28 -1.65 6.99 0.47
N ILE A 29 -1.51 5.94 1.27
CA ILE A 29 -1.34 4.57 0.79
C ILE A 29 -2.52 3.72 1.27
N ALA A 30 -3.26 3.13 0.33
CA ALA A 30 -4.35 2.21 0.62
C ALA A 30 -3.81 0.77 0.67
N GLY A 31 -3.78 0.19 1.87
CA GLY A 31 -3.31 -1.18 2.12
C GLY A 31 -1.90 -1.24 2.74
N ALA A 32 -1.80 -1.90 3.89
CA ALA A 32 -0.54 -2.11 4.62
C ALA A 32 0.03 -3.53 4.36
N GLY A 33 -0.04 -3.96 3.11
CA GLY A 33 0.64 -5.15 2.60
C GLY A 33 2.13 -4.90 2.32
N PRO A 34 2.89 -5.92 1.87
CA PRO A 34 4.34 -5.80 1.70
C PRO A 34 4.77 -4.67 0.75
N SER A 35 4.10 -4.50 -0.40
CA SER A 35 4.43 -3.42 -1.34
C SER A 35 4.10 -2.04 -0.76
N GLY A 36 2.93 -1.87 -0.13
CA GLY A 36 2.52 -0.62 0.52
C GLY A 36 3.47 -0.21 1.65
N MET A 37 3.92 -1.17 2.45
CA MET A 37 4.83 -0.93 3.57
C MET A 37 6.25 -0.58 3.11
N VAL A 38 6.75 -1.21 2.05
CA VAL A 38 8.03 -0.82 1.44
C VAL A 38 7.93 0.57 0.81
N ALA A 39 6.82 0.88 0.12
CA ALA A 39 6.60 2.22 -0.42
C ALA A 39 6.58 3.27 0.70
N ALA A 40 5.84 3.00 1.79
CA ALA A 40 5.77 3.87 2.95
C ALA A 40 7.15 4.13 3.57
N TYR A 41 7.96 3.08 3.74
CA TYR A 41 9.32 3.19 4.24
C TYR A 41 10.18 4.13 3.40
N TYR A 42 10.28 3.90 2.08
CA TYR A 42 11.15 4.71 1.24
C TYR A 42 10.64 6.15 1.10
N LEU A 43 9.33 6.38 1.05
CA LEU A 43 8.77 7.73 1.01
C LEU A 43 9.04 8.50 2.31
N ALA A 44 8.75 7.89 3.47
CA ALA A 44 8.98 8.54 4.77
C ALA A 44 10.47 8.80 5.02
N LYS A 45 11.34 7.86 4.63
CA LYS A 45 12.81 8.02 4.66
C LYS A 45 13.31 9.19 3.80
N ASN A 46 12.55 9.57 2.76
CA ASN A 46 12.83 10.74 1.91
C ASN A 46 12.14 12.03 2.41
N GLY A 47 11.57 12.03 3.61
CA GLY A 47 11.06 13.23 4.27
C GLY A 47 9.61 13.61 3.91
N TYR A 48 8.89 12.76 3.18
CA TYR A 48 7.48 13.01 2.86
C TYR A 48 6.57 12.65 4.03
N HIS A 49 5.46 13.39 4.16
CA HIS A 49 4.39 13.08 5.10
C HIS A 49 3.52 11.96 4.54
N VAL A 50 3.74 10.73 5.03
CA VAL A 50 3.11 9.51 4.53
C VAL A 50 2.14 8.91 5.53
N VAL A 51 0.96 8.54 5.06
CA VAL A 51 -0.05 7.83 5.86
C VAL A 51 -0.53 6.57 5.13
N VAL A 52 -0.53 5.45 5.84
CA VAL A 52 -1.06 4.16 5.36
C VAL A 52 -2.40 3.89 6.04
N PHE A 53 -3.42 3.58 5.25
CA PHE A 53 -4.74 3.15 5.72
C PHE A 53 -4.94 1.66 5.41
N GLU A 54 -5.17 0.86 6.45
CA GLU A 54 -5.38 -0.59 6.37
C GLU A 54 -6.75 -0.98 6.92
N GLY A 55 -7.51 -1.74 6.15
CA GLY A 55 -8.86 -2.15 6.56
C GLY A 55 -8.88 -3.25 7.63
N LYS A 56 -7.83 -4.07 7.71
CA LYS A 56 -7.73 -5.14 8.72
C LYS A 56 -7.16 -4.62 10.03
N LEU A 57 -7.42 -5.38 11.10
CA LEU A 57 -6.77 -5.15 12.40
C LEU A 57 -5.25 -5.33 12.31
N SER A 58 -4.81 -6.39 11.62
CA SER A 58 -3.40 -6.74 11.49
C SER A 58 -2.78 -6.17 10.22
N ILE A 59 -1.57 -5.62 10.39
CA ILE A 59 -0.71 -5.16 9.29
C ILE A 59 0.02 -6.36 8.65
N GLY A 60 0.37 -6.26 7.37
CA GLY A 60 1.12 -7.28 6.63
C GLY A 60 0.35 -7.92 5.48
N GLY A 61 -0.93 -7.56 5.31
CA GLY A 61 -1.76 -8.05 4.21
C GLY A 61 -1.77 -9.58 4.10
N GLY A 62 -1.58 -10.09 2.88
CA GLY A 62 -1.53 -11.54 2.61
C GLY A 62 -0.23 -12.25 2.99
N MET A 63 0.81 -11.53 3.46
CA MET A 63 2.13 -12.11 3.71
C MET A 63 2.14 -13.02 4.95
N LEU A 64 1.43 -12.65 6.03
CA LEU A 64 1.52 -13.29 7.35
C LEU A 64 1.28 -14.81 7.34
N GLY A 65 0.39 -15.28 6.46
CA GLY A 65 0.05 -16.70 6.33
C GLY A 65 0.99 -17.51 5.43
N GLY A 66 1.99 -16.85 4.81
CA GLY A 66 2.90 -17.46 3.84
C GLY A 66 2.17 -18.21 2.72
N GLY A 67 2.61 -19.42 2.40
CA GLY A 67 2.01 -20.28 1.40
C GLY A 67 1.15 -21.38 2.03
N MET A 68 -0.16 -21.37 1.79
CA MET A 68 -1.08 -22.41 2.30
C MET A 68 -1.01 -22.58 3.84
N MET A 69 -0.96 -21.46 4.58
CA MET A 69 -0.77 -21.41 6.04
C MET A 69 0.59 -21.88 6.55
N PHE A 70 1.53 -22.25 5.66
CA PHE A 70 2.92 -22.36 6.04
C PHE A 70 3.50 -20.96 6.04
N SER A 71 3.75 -20.39 7.24
CA SER A 71 4.25 -19.02 7.47
C SER A 71 5.70 -18.79 7.01
N LYS A 72 6.01 -19.26 5.81
CA LYS A 72 7.26 -19.07 5.07
C LYS A 72 6.95 -18.47 3.72
N ILE A 73 7.86 -17.61 3.29
CA ILE A 73 7.83 -16.97 1.98
C ILE A 73 9.17 -17.16 1.30
N VAL A 74 9.19 -17.00 -0.01
CA VAL A 74 10.44 -17.03 -0.78
C VAL A 74 10.65 -15.72 -1.55
N ILE A 75 11.92 -15.43 -1.81
CA ILE A 75 12.36 -14.34 -2.70
C ILE A 75 13.50 -14.82 -3.60
N GLN A 76 13.76 -14.07 -4.67
CA GLN A 76 14.92 -14.22 -5.54
C GLN A 76 16.12 -13.42 -5.00
N GLU A 77 17.30 -13.76 -5.50
CA GLU A 77 18.59 -13.16 -5.10
C GLU A 77 18.64 -11.63 -5.26
N GLU A 78 18.02 -11.10 -6.30
CA GLU A 78 17.99 -9.67 -6.64
C GLU A 78 17.37 -8.80 -5.54
N VAL A 79 16.58 -9.39 -4.65
CA VAL A 79 15.81 -8.70 -3.60
C VAL A 79 16.60 -8.62 -2.30
N ILE A 80 17.70 -9.38 -2.16
CA ILE A 80 18.52 -9.44 -0.94
C ILE A 80 18.95 -8.05 -0.43
N PRO A 81 19.40 -7.10 -1.28
CA PRO A 81 19.74 -5.77 -0.79
C PRO A 81 18.58 -5.06 -0.08
N VAL A 82 17.34 -5.26 -0.55
CA VAL A 82 16.15 -4.70 0.11
C VAL A 82 15.92 -5.40 1.46
N ILE A 83 16.04 -6.72 1.52
CA ILE A 83 15.89 -7.50 2.76
C ILE A 83 16.91 -7.08 3.82
N ASP A 84 18.16 -6.86 3.42
CA ASP A 84 19.24 -6.41 4.29
C ASP A 84 18.95 -5.02 4.88
N GLU A 85 18.36 -4.09 4.11
CA GLU A 85 17.92 -2.78 4.61
C GLU A 85 16.89 -2.91 5.77
N PHE A 86 16.07 -3.95 5.76
CA PHE A 86 15.08 -4.23 6.81
C PHE A 86 15.61 -5.14 7.93
N GLY A 87 16.85 -5.61 7.84
CA GLY A 87 17.47 -6.47 8.85
C GLY A 87 16.77 -7.83 9.02
N ILE A 88 16.16 -8.35 7.96
CA ILE A 88 15.38 -9.59 7.99
C ILE A 88 16.30 -10.79 7.69
N LYS A 89 16.17 -11.86 8.49
CA LYS A 89 16.95 -13.09 8.28
C LYS A 89 16.40 -13.91 7.12
N TYR A 90 17.30 -14.57 6.42
CA TYR A 90 16.97 -15.49 5.33
C TYR A 90 17.92 -16.69 5.29
N THR A 91 17.44 -17.78 4.69
CA THR A 91 18.23 -18.98 4.42
C THR A 91 18.21 -19.30 2.93
N LYS A 92 19.38 -19.44 2.31
CA LYS A 92 19.47 -19.86 0.90
C LYS A 92 19.02 -21.31 0.75
N HIS A 93 18.11 -21.56 -0.19
CA HIS A 93 17.62 -22.89 -0.56
C HIS A 93 17.55 -23.02 -2.09
N LYS A 94 18.55 -23.70 -2.67
CA LYS A 94 18.76 -23.75 -4.14
C LYS A 94 18.88 -22.33 -4.71
N ASN A 95 17.99 -21.95 -5.62
CA ASN A 95 17.96 -20.63 -6.28
C ASN A 95 17.00 -19.65 -5.60
N LEU A 96 16.46 -20.00 -4.44
CA LEU A 96 15.52 -19.19 -3.68
C LEU A 96 16.08 -18.89 -2.29
N TYR A 97 15.58 -17.82 -1.69
CA TYR A 97 15.88 -17.47 -0.31
C TYR A 97 14.59 -17.57 0.50
N LEU A 98 14.63 -18.39 1.56
CA LEU A 98 13.50 -18.66 2.45
C LEU A 98 13.52 -17.68 3.61
N LEU A 99 12.39 -17.01 3.85
CA LEU A 99 12.21 -16.06 4.94
C LEU A 99 11.03 -16.47 5.81
N ASP A 100 11.03 -16.00 7.07
CA ASP A 100 9.85 -16.09 7.92
C ASP A 100 8.86 -14.97 7.59
N ALA A 101 7.59 -15.35 7.36
CA ALA A 101 6.54 -14.42 6.97
C ALA A 101 6.25 -13.36 8.05
N LEU A 102 6.29 -13.78 9.33
CA LEU A 102 5.97 -12.91 10.45
C LEU A 102 7.11 -11.94 10.73
N GLU A 103 8.35 -12.42 10.71
CA GLU A 103 9.54 -11.57 10.82
C GLU A 103 9.55 -10.52 9.70
N THR A 104 9.34 -10.96 8.46
CA THR A 104 9.33 -10.05 7.30
C THR A 104 8.27 -8.95 7.45
N ALA A 105 7.01 -9.32 7.68
CA ALA A 105 5.93 -8.34 7.81
C ALA A 105 6.14 -7.39 9.00
N SER A 106 6.64 -7.90 10.12
CA SER A 106 6.90 -7.10 11.32
C SER A 106 8.05 -6.12 11.11
N SER A 107 9.13 -6.54 10.46
CA SER A 107 10.27 -5.67 10.14
C SER A 107 9.91 -4.58 9.14
N LEU A 108 9.12 -4.89 8.11
CA LEU A 108 8.60 -3.88 7.18
C LEU A 108 7.75 -2.83 7.92
N CYS A 109 6.88 -3.28 8.82
CA CYS A 109 6.06 -2.41 9.65
C CYS A 109 6.87 -1.51 10.57
N LEU A 110 7.76 -2.10 11.35
CA LEU A 110 8.62 -1.38 12.28
C LEU A 110 9.47 -0.33 11.56
N SER A 111 10.07 -0.70 10.41
CA SER A 111 10.93 0.20 9.65
C SER A 111 10.15 1.36 9.02
N ALA A 112 8.95 1.12 8.50
CA ALA A 112 8.10 2.20 7.97
C ALA A 112 7.71 3.21 9.07
N ILE A 113 7.26 2.72 10.22
CA ILE A 113 6.91 3.57 11.39
C ILE A 113 8.14 4.37 11.84
N ARG A 114 9.29 3.70 12.01
CA ARG A 114 10.53 4.37 12.45
C ARG A 114 11.07 5.38 11.45
N SER A 115 10.70 5.27 10.19
CA SER A 115 11.05 6.23 9.15
C SER A 115 10.09 7.42 9.09
N GLY A 116 9.01 7.41 9.87
CA GLY A 116 8.06 8.52 9.99
C GLY A 116 6.68 8.29 9.37
N ALA A 117 6.42 7.13 8.78
CA ALA A 117 5.09 6.83 8.24
C ALA A 117 4.07 6.62 9.36
N LYS A 118 2.90 7.25 9.25
CA LYS A 118 1.75 6.97 10.13
C LYS A 118 0.93 5.82 9.54
N ILE A 119 0.41 4.94 10.40
CA ILE A 119 -0.44 3.83 10.00
C ILE A 119 -1.74 3.89 10.79
N PHE A 120 -2.87 3.85 10.09
CA PHE A 120 -4.19 3.64 10.68
C PHE A 120 -4.73 2.30 10.19
N ASN A 121 -4.85 1.34 11.11
CA ASN A 121 -5.54 0.09 10.88
C ASN A 121 -7.05 0.23 11.18
N LEU A 122 -7.85 -0.74 10.74
CA LEU A 122 -9.33 -0.72 10.83
C LEU A 122 -10.00 0.44 10.06
N ILE A 123 -9.32 1.01 9.07
CA ILE A 123 -9.87 2.06 8.20
C ILE A 123 -9.90 1.56 6.76
N THR A 124 -11.10 1.46 6.19
CA THR A 124 -11.31 1.12 4.79
C THR A 124 -11.33 2.38 3.94
N VAL A 125 -10.70 2.32 2.78
CA VAL A 125 -10.87 3.33 1.74
C VAL A 125 -12.11 2.98 0.92
N VAL A 126 -13.15 3.80 1.00
CA VAL A 126 -14.46 3.53 0.38
C VAL A 126 -14.69 4.36 -0.88
N ASP A 127 -13.93 5.43 -1.07
CA ASP A 127 -13.94 6.27 -2.26
C ASP A 127 -12.64 7.06 -2.41
N VAL A 128 -12.55 7.86 -3.48
CA VAL A 128 -11.47 8.82 -3.70
C VAL A 128 -11.98 10.26 -3.64
N LEU A 129 -11.15 11.18 -3.15
CA LEU A 129 -11.39 12.61 -3.30
C LEU A 129 -10.89 13.03 -4.69
N ILE A 130 -11.76 13.61 -5.51
CA ILE A 130 -11.44 14.04 -6.87
C ILE A 130 -11.74 15.52 -7.08
N ARG A 131 -10.87 16.19 -7.86
CA ARG A 131 -11.09 17.52 -8.44
C ARG A 131 -10.80 17.44 -9.93
N ASP A 132 -11.76 17.84 -10.74
CA ASP A 132 -11.73 17.70 -12.19
C ASP A 132 -11.35 16.28 -12.63
N THR A 133 -10.12 16.08 -13.11
CA THR A 133 -9.60 14.79 -13.60
C THR A 133 -8.43 14.25 -12.78
N LYS A 134 -8.26 14.73 -11.53
CA LYS A 134 -7.13 14.35 -10.67
C LYS A 134 -7.60 13.89 -9.29
N ILE A 135 -7.04 12.79 -8.82
CA ILE A 135 -7.20 12.33 -7.45
C ILE A 135 -6.37 13.21 -6.51
N GLU A 136 -7.04 13.70 -5.46
CA GLU A 136 -6.45 14.59 -4.45
C GLU A 136 -6.60 14.05 -3.03
N GLY A 137 -6.93 12.77 -2.88
CA GLY A 137 -7.05 12.15 -1.58
C GLY A 137 -7.99 10.95 -1.55
N LEU A 138 -8.37 10.58 -0.33
CA LEU A 138 -9.14 9.37 -0.04
C LEU A 138 -10.40 9.70 0.75
N VAL A 139 -11.40 8.85 0.60
CA VAL A 139 -12.60 8.84 1.42
C VAL A 139 -12.59 7.56 2.25
N LEU A 140 -12.72 7.71 3.55
CA LEU A 140 -12.38 6.73 4.57
C LEU A 140 -13.60 6.43 5.44
N ASN A 141 -13.74 5.16 5.82
CA ASN A 141 -14.68 4.75 6.85
C ASN A 141 -14.03 3.74 7.80
N TRP A 142 -14.61 3.57 8.99
CA TRP A 142 -14.20 2.48 9.86
C TRP A 142 -14.60 1.14 9.24
N SER A 143 -13.67 0.20 9.14
CA SER A 143 -13.94 -1.09 8.52
C SER A 143 -15.13 -1.86 9.12
N PRO A 144 -15.39 -1.81 10.45
CA PRO A 144 -16.59 -2.40 11.02
C PRO A 144 -17.92 -1.87 10.45
N ILE A 145 -17.99 -0.60 10.02
CA ILE A 145 -19.20 -0.01 9.43
C ILE A 145 -19.58 -0.74 8.15
N ASP A 146 -18.59 -0.99 7.28
CA ASP A 146 -18.78 -1.75 6.04
C ASP A 146 -19.08 -3.24 6.34
N MET A 147 -18.36 -3.83 7.30
CA MET A 147 -18.53 -5.26 7.65
C MET A 147 -19.94 -5.61 8.12
N ILE A 148 -20.60 -4.69 8.82
CA ILE A 148 -21.95 -4.89 9.36
C ILE A 148 -23.03 -4.13 8.56
N ASN A 149 -22.66 -3.52 7.43
CA ASN A 149 -23.53 -2.78 6.50
C ASN A 149 -24.35 -1.65 7.16
N LEU A 150 -23.72 -0.81 8.00
CA LEU A 150 -24.37 0.41 8.50
C LEU A 150 -24.38 1.53 7.45
N HIS A 151 -25.42 2.35 7.46
CA HIS A 151 -25.53 3.56 6.65
C HIS A 151 -24.96 4.77 7.42
N ILE A 152 -23.63 4.88 7.46
CA ILE A 152 -22.92 5.99 8.07
C ILE A 152 -21.99 6.62 7.02
N ASP A 153 -22.10 7.93 6.85
CA ASP A 153 -21.31 8.67 5.88
C ASP A 153 -19.80 8.62 6.22
N PRO A 154 -18.93 8.48 5.21
CA PRO A 154 -17.48 8.48 5.40
C PRO A 154 -16.92 9.90 5.52
N LEU A 155 -15.64 10.00 5.88
CA LEU A 155 -14.88 11.26 5.94
C LEU A 155 -13.78 11.29 4.87
N SER A 156 -13.28 12.46 4.52
CA SER A 156 -12.24 12.62 3.49
C SER A 156 -10.93 13.17 4.05
N ILE A 157 -9.81 12.76 3.46
CA ILE A 157 -8.48 13.34 3.68
C ILE A 157 -7.89 13.77 2.34
N ARG A 158 -7.03 14.79 2.35
CA ARG A 158 -6.29 15.26 1.17
C ARG A 158 -4.91 14.63 1.10
N ALA A 159 -4.50 14.25 -0.10
CA ALA A 159 -3.16 13.78 -0.39
C ALA A 159 -2.70 14.26 -1.77
N LYS A 160 -1.45 14.70 -1.89
CA LYS A 160 -0.89 15.12 -3.20
C LYS A 160 -0.80 13.95 -4.17
N MET A 161 -0.49 12.75 -3.65
CA MET A 161 -0.46 11.48 -4.39
C MET A 161 -1.11 10.36 -3.58
N VAL A 162 -1.75 9.41 -4.28
CA VAL A 162 -2.33 8.19 -3.70
C VAL A 162 -1.61 6.96 -4.28
N ILE A 163 -1.37 5.96 -3.43
CA ILE A 163 -0.88 4.64 -3.85
C ILE A 163 -1.94 3.57 -3.54
N ASP A 164 -2.39 2.86 -4.58
CA ASP A 164 -3.17 1.63 -4.43
C ASP A 164 -2.22 0.43 -4.20
N ALA A 165 -2.18 -0.03 -2.95
CA ALA A 165 -1.47 -1.22 -2.51
C ALA A 165 -2.45 -2.29 -1.97
N THR A 166 -3.72 -2.26 -2.41
CA THR A 166 -4.80 -3.14 -1.91
C THR A 166 -4.69 -4.59 -2.41
N GLY A 167 -3.69 -4.87 -3.25
CA GLY A 167 -3.40 -6.20 -3.74
C GLY A 167 -4.31 -6.60 -4.90
N HIS A 168 -4.73 -7.86 -4.93
CA HIS A 168 -5.41 -8.46 -6.09
C HIS A 168 -6.72 -7.76 -6.50
N THR A 169 -7.38 -7.07 -5.57
CA THR A 169 -8.65 -6.40 -5.81
C THR A 169 -8.49 -5.08 -6.55
N ALA A 170 -7.34 -4.40 -6.39
CA ALA A 170 -7.05 -3.07 -6.90
C ALA A 170 -8.22 -2.11 -6.63
N ASP A 171 -8.60 -1.99 -5.35
CA ASP A 171 -9.86 -1.38 -4.93
C ASP A 171 -9.99 0.08 -5.38
N ILE A 172 -8.90 0.86 -5.35
CA ILE A 172 -8.94 2.27 -5.76
C ILE A 172 -9.11 2.37 -7.27
N ALA A 173 -8.34 1.59 -8.04
CA ALA A 173 -8.49 1.53 -9.48
C ALA A 173 -9.91 1.10 -9.88
N ARG A 174 -10.50 0.14 -9.14
CA ARG A 174 -11.87 -0.36 -9.36
C ARG A 174 -12.92 0.69 -9.05
N ILE A 175 -12.73 1.49 -7.99
CA ILE A 175 -13.58 2.63 -7.66
C ILE A 175 -13.59 3.62 -8.83
N ILE A 176 -12.41 3.95 -9.38
CA ILE A 176 -12.28 4.85 -10.53
C ILE A 176 -13.01 4.29 -11.74
N GLU A 177 -12.73 3.05 -12.15
CA GLU A 177 -13.40 2.45 -13.31
C GLU A 177 -14.93 2.45 -13.15
N LYS A 178 -15.42 2.14 -11.95
CA LYS A 178 -16.86 2.06 -11.67
C LYS A 178 -17.55 3.43 -11.67
N LYS A 179 -16.92 4.47 -11.12
CA LYS A 179 -17.57 5.78 -10.90
C LYS A 179 -17.24 6.82 -11.96
N ILE A 180 -16.04 6.78 -12.53
CA ILE A 180 -15.56 7.74 -13.53
C ILE A 180 -15.63 7.13 -14.93
N GLY A 181 -15.37 5.81 -15.04
CA GLY A 181 -15.39 5.07 -16.30
C GLY A 181 -14.00 4.61 -16.73
N LYS A 182 -13.88 4.20 -17.99
CA LYS A 182 -12.64 3.63 -18.54
C LYS A 182 -11.61 4.72 -18.87
N CYS A 183 -10.92 5.20 -17.84
CA CYS A 183 -9.90 6.26 -17.91
C CYS A 183 -8.55 5.87 -17.29
N LEU A 184 -8.34 4.60 -16.96
CA LEU A 184 -7.03 4.10 -16.50
C LEU A 184 -6.04 4.05 -17.68
N ALA A 185 -4.75 4.23 -17.39
CA ALA A 185 -3.66 4.17 -18.37
C ALA A 185 -3.33 2.73 -18.81
N THR A 186 -4.36 1.94 -19.13
CA THR A 186 -4.31 0.58 -19.64
C THR A 186 -4.76 0.54 -21.11
N GLU A 187 -4.48 -0.55 -21.81
CA GLU A 187 -4.92 -0.71 -23.21
C GLU A 187 -6.45 -0.67 -23.39
N THR A 188 -7.22 -0.99 -22.33
CA THR A 188 -8.69 -0.99 -22.37
C THR A 188 -9.31 0.25 -21.74
N GLY A 189 -8.52 1.12 -21.11
CA GLY A 189 -9.01 2.18 -20.22
C GLY A 189 -9.54 1.68 -18.87
N GLY A 190 -9.70 0.38 -18.65
CA GLY A 190 -10.23 -0.20 -17.41
C GLY A 190 -9.28 -1.20 -16.77
N LEU A 191 -9.73 -1.91 -15.72
CA LEU A 191 -8.96 -3.03 -15.16
C LEU A 191 -8.97 -4.19 -16.15
N ILE A 192 -7.79 -4.70 -16.49
CA ILE A 192 -7.68 -5.89 -17.35
C ILE A 192 -7.91 -7.17 -16.54
N GLY A 193 -7.53 -7.17 -15.26
CA GLY A 193 -7.73 -8.28 -14.32
C GLY A 193 -6.56 -9.25 -14.27
N GLU A 194 -6.19 -9.68 -13.06
CA GLU A 194 -5.14 -10.67 -12.85
C GLU A 194 -5.39 -11.97 -13.64
N LYS A 195 -4.32 -12.51 -14.24
CA LYS A 195 -4.34 -13.81 -14.91
C LYS A 195 -3.93 -14.95 -13.97
N SER A 196 -4.22 -16.19 -14.40
CA SER A 196 -3.79 -17.43 -13.75
C SER A 196 -2.28 -17.47 -13.49
N MET A 197 -1.86 -18.35 -12.59
CA MET A 197 -0.49 -18.39 -12.07
C MET A 197 0.56 -18.67 -13.14
N TRP A 198 1.54 -17.77 -13.23
CA TRP A 198 2.81 -17.95 -13.94
C TRP A 198 3.85 -17.11 -13.21
N ALA A 199 4.52 -17.72 -12.23
CA ALA A 199 5.31 -16.99 -11.24
C ALA A 199 6.43 -16.14 -11.84
N GLU A 200 7.24 -16.72 -12.73
CA GLU A 200 8.31 -16.00 -13.41
C GLU A 200 7.81 -14.76 -14.17
N LYS A 201 6.73 -14.91 -14.95
CA LYS A 201 6.15 -13.81 -15.72
C LYS A 201 5.51 -12.76 -14.82
N GLY A 202 4.77 -13.19 -13.79
CA GLY A 202 4.14 -12.30 -12.83
C GLY A 202 5.14 -11.45 -12.04
N GLU A 203 6.24 -12.04 -11.58
CA GLU A 203 7.32 -11.35 -10.87
C GLU A 203 8.10 -10.40 -11.79
N ARG A 204 8.33 -10.78 -13.06
CA ARG A 204 9.05 -9.94 -14.02
C ARG A 204 8.25 -8.71 -14.46
N GLU A 205 6.95 -8.87 -14.69
CA GLU A 205 6.10 -7.80 -15.24
C GLU A 205 5.70 -6.75 -14.20
N ILE A 206 5.67 -7.11 -12.92
CA ILE A 206 5.14 -6.24 -11.86
C ILE A 206 5.86 -4.89 -11.74
N ILE A 207 7.17 -4.86 -11.97
CA ILE A 207 7.97 -3.63 -11.89
C ILE A 207 7.57 -2.67 -13.01
N GLY A 208 7.38 -3.17 -14.24
CA GLY A 208 6.89 -2.38 -15.37
C GLY A 208 5.43 -1.93 -15.23
N ASN A 209 4.64 -2.70 -14.48
CA ASN A 209 3.25 -2.37 -14.15
C ASN A 209 3.14 -1.36 -12.98
N THR A 210 4.20 -1.15 -12.22
CA THR A 210 4.22 -0.21 -11.09
C THR A 210 4.43 1.21 -11.60
N LYS A 211 3.34 1.94 -11.79
CA LYS A 211 3.34 3.30 -12.35
C LYS A 211 2.07 4.06 -11.99
N GLU A 212 2.02 5.32 -12.36
CA GLU A 212 0.81 6.13 -12.30
C GLU A 212 -0.21 5.60 -13.34
N VAL A 213 -1.39 5.23 -12.87
CA VAL A 213 -2.47 4.65 -13.71
C VAL A 213 -3.59 5.64 -13.99
N TYR A 214 -3.68 6.69 -13.19
CA TYR A 214 -4.62 7.80 -13.32
C TYR A 214 -3.98 9.03 -12.65
N PRO A 215 -4.24 10.27 -13.08
CA PRO A 215 -3.61 11.44 -12.46
C PRO A 215 -3.80 11.48 -10.94
N GLY A 216 -2.70 11.42 -10.20
CA GLY A 216 -2.69 11.36 -8.73
C GLY A 216 -2.75 9.95 -8.13
N LEU A 217 -2.79 8.89 -8.94
CA LEU A 217 -2.87 7.49 -8.48
C LEU A 217 -1.75 6.61 -9.07
N VAL A 218 -0.90 6.08 -8.19
CA VAL A 218 0.08 5.05 -8.48
C VAL A 218 -0.41 3.69 -7.99
N VAL A 219 -0.10 2.61 -8.70
CA VAL A 219 -0.40 1.23 -8.26
C VAL A 219 0.88 0.48 -7.94
N THR A 220 0.82 -0.44 -6.97
CA THR A 220 1.95 -1.26 -6.55
C THR A 220 1.54 -2.65 -6.11
N GLY A 221 2.49 -3.59 -6.07
CA GLY A 221 2.24 -4.99 -5.73
C GLY A 221 1.23 -5.64 -6.66
N MET A 222 0.40 -6.54 -6.12
CA MET A 222 -0.60 -7.25 -6.93
C MET A 222 -1.67 -6.34 -7.54
N ALA A 223 -1.88 -5.13 -7.00
CA ALA A 223 -2.77 -4.16 -7.63
C ALA A 223 -2.25 -3.75 -9.01
N ALA A 224 -0.93 -3.62 -9.16
CA ALA A 224 -0.30 -3.34 -10.45
C ALA A 224 -0.59 -4.44 -11.48
N ASN A 225 -0.36 -5.71 -11.13
CA ASN A 225 -0.66 -6.82 -12.03
C ASN A 225 -2.16 -6.98 -12.31
N ALA A 226 -3.02 -6.68 -11.35
CA ALA A 226 -4.47 -6.71 -11.53
C ALA A 226 -4.94 -5.62 -12.52
N VAL A 227 -4.41 -4.41 -12.43
CA VAL A 227 -4.74 -3.31 -13.35
C VAL A 227 -4.26 -3.62 -14.77
N PHE A 228 -3.02 -4.10 -14.92
CA PHE A 228 -2.36 -4.32 -16.22
C PHE A 228 -2.51 -5.72 -16.81
N GLY A 229 -3.19 -6.64 -16.13
CA GLY A 229 -3.52 -7.95 -16.70
C GLY A 229 -2.37 -8.95 -16.74
N SER A 230 -1.48 -8.89 -15.74
CA SER A 230 -0.36 -9.82 -15.60
C SER A 230 -0.70 -11.04 -14.73
N PRO A 231 0.03 -12.16 -14.86
CA PRO A 231 -0.15 -13.34 -14.01
C PRO A 231 0.14 -13.08 -12.53
N ARG A 232 -0.48 -13.89 -11.65
CA ARG A 232 -0.06 -14.06 -10.25
C ARG A 232 1.17 -14.94 -10.10
N MET A 233 1.85 -14.81 -8.95
CA MET A 233 3.10 -15.52 -8.66
C MET A 233 3.09 -16.49 -7.46
N GLY A 234 2.06 -16.47 -6.62
CA GLY A 234 2.01 -17.33 -5.42
C GLY A 234 2.85 -16.76 -4.26
N ALA A 235 3.37 -17.62 -3.39
CA ALA A 235 4.07 -17.21 -2.16
C ALA A 235 5.55 -16.79 -2.38
N ILE A 236 5.81 -16.14 -3.51
CA ILE A 236 7.08 -15.46 -3.82
C ILE A 236 6.84 -13.95 -3.78
N PHE A 237 7.66 -13.22 -3.04
CA PHE A 237 7.38 -11.83 -2.66
C PHE A 237 8.40 -10.82 -3.18
N GLY A 238 9.37 -11.25 -3.98
CA GLY A 238 10.43 -10.38 -4.46
C GLY A 238 9.90 -9.19 -5.26
N GLY A 239 9.02 -9.49 -6.22
CA GLY A 239 8.33 -8.50 -7.02
C GLY A 239 7.49 -7.53 -6.19
N MET A 240 6.87 -7.98 -5.09
CA MET A 240 6.12 -7.09 -4.18
C MET A 240 7.01 -6.04 -3.54
N LEU A 241 8.18 -6.45 -3.04
CA LEU A 241 9.10 -5.55 -2.34
C LEU A 241 9.74 -4.56 -3.31
N LEU A 242 10.21 -5.05 -4.46
CA LEU A 242 10.77 -4.20 -5.51
C LEU A 242 9.72 -3.26 -6.10
N SER A 243 8.48 -3.72 -6.27
CA SER A 243 7.35 -2.88 -6.70
C SER A 243 7.02 -1.78 -5.68
N GLY A 244 7.08 -2.05 -4.38
CA GLY A 244 6.91 -1.03 -3.35
C GLY A 244 7.98 0.06 -3.43
N LYS A 245 9.25 -0.33 -3.60
CA LYS A 245 10.37 0.60 -3.81
C LYS A 245 10.17 1.43 -5.08
N LYS A 246 9.79 0.80 -6.18
CA LYS A 246 9.53 1.49 -7.45
C LYS A 246 8.37 2.49 -7.33
N ALA A 247 7.31 2.15 -6.61
CA ALA A 247 6.19 3.04 -6.39
C ALA A 247 6.61 4.31 -5.63
N ALA A 248 7.46 4.17 -4.60
CA ALA A 248 8.05 5.31 -3.90
C ALA A 248 8.84 6.20 -4.86
N GLU A 249 9.73 5.64 -5.69
CA GLU A 249 10.50 6.39 -6.69
C GLU A 249 9.59 7.18 -7.65
N VAL A 250 8.55 6.53 -8.20
CA VAL A 250 7.60 7.18 -9.12
C VAL A 250 6.88 8.34 -8.44
N VAL A 251 6.45 8.18 -7.19
CA VAL A 251 5.77 9.25 -6.43
C VAL A 251 6.72 10.40 -6.12
N ILE A 252 7.97 10.12 -5.75
CA ILE A 252 9.00 11.15 -5.50
C ILE A 252 9.23 11.99 -6.75
N ASP A 253 9.38 11.36 -7.91
CA ASP A 253 9.60 12.06 -9.18
C ASP A 253 8.41 12.96 -9.54
N LYS A 254 7.18 12.48 -9.28
CA LYS A 254 5.94 13.24 -9.51
C LYS A 254 5.82 14.46 -8.61
N LEU A 255 6.11 14.30 -7.32
CA LEU A 255 6.06 15.40 -6.34
C LEU A 255 7.09 16.48 -6.67
N LYS A 256 8.35 16.09 -6.98
CA LYS A 256 9.40 17.04 -7.40
C LYS A 256 9.04 17.78 -8.68
N SER A 257 8.44 17.10 -9.65
CA SER A 257 8.04 17.72 -10.93
C SER A 257 6.93 18.75 -10.75
N ALA A 258 5.99 18.50 -9.83
CA ALA A 258 4.91 19.43 -9.51
C ALA A 258 5.43 20.69 -8.80
N GLU A 259 6.40 20.56 -7.90
CA GLU A 259 7.06 21.69 -7.23
C GLU A 259 7.77 22.60 -8.24
N ASN A 260 8.50 22.03 -9.19
CA ASN A 260 9.20 22.80 -10.23
C ASN A 260 8.28 23.49 -11.24
N SER A 261 7.06 22.97 -11.44
CA SER A 261 6.07 23.57 -12.35
C SER A 261 5.28 24.72 -11.73
N SER A 262 5.47 24.97 -10.43
CA SER A 262 4.78 26.01 -9.66
C SER A 262 5.60 27.31 -9.51
N PHE A 263 6.80 27.35 -10.11
CA PHE A 263 7.69 28.51 -10.22
C PHE A 263 7.78 28.99 -11.66
#